data_AF-A0A1F8X8E3-F1
#
_entry.id   AF-A0A1F8X8E3-F1
#
_cell.length_a   1.000
_cell.length_b   1.000
_cell.length_c   1.000
_cell.angle_alpha   90.00
_cell.angle_beta   90.00
_cell.angle_gamma   90.00
#
_symmetry.space_group_name_H-M   'P 1'
#
loop_
_entity.id
_entity.type
_entity.pdbx_description
1 polymer ?
#
loop_
_entity_poly.entity_id
_entity_poly.type
_entity_poly.pdbx_seq_one_letter_code
_entity_poly.pdbx_strand_id
1 'polypeptide(L)'
;MDFTPSQQAFIDALISKKYAEAYAKAVEKYDAATPKVVTELQMKLAEAHDRLRLASIENAAIEGEAVNPGQVTVLVGPFIKADAVGVLSVVDEQGERRYDGTGAALSVKAYVEEFLDSNKHLRRTTKPISSGTGFLRSFF
;
A
#
# COMPACT_ATOMS: atom_id res chain seq x y z
N MET A 1 -22.38 59.02 -25.68
CA MET A 1 -23.66 58.53 -25.12
C MET A 1 -23.29 58.05 -23.74
N ASP A 2 -23.42 58.93 -22.75
CA ASP A 2 -23.01 58.64 -21.38
C ASP A 2 -24.24 58.20 -20.61
N PHE A 3 -24.14 57.09 -19.90
CA PHE A 3 -25.23 56.57 -19.08
C PHE A 3 -25.56 57.58 -17.97
N THR A 4 -26.85 57.73 -17.66
CA THR A 4 -27.24 58.51 -16.47
C THR A 4 -26.71 57.83 -15.21
N PRO A 5 -26.50 58.57 -14.11
CA PRO A 5 -26.06 57.97 -12.84
C PRO A 5 -26.95 56.80 -12.36
N SER A 6 -28.26 56.88 -12.63
CA SER A 6 -29.21 55.80 -12.32
C SER A 6 -29.04 54.57 -13.22
N GLN A 7 -28.72 54.74 -14.50
CA GLN A 7 -28.43 53.64 -15.42
C GLN A 7 -27.10 52.97 -15.05
N GLN A 8 -26.09 53.76 -14.67
CA GLN A 8 -24.81 53.23 -14.21
C GLN A 8 -24.97 52.38 -12.94
N ALA A 9 -25.72 52.88 -11.95
CA ALA A 9 -26.00 52.12 -10.72
C ALA A 9 -26.77 50.81 -10.98
N PHE A 10 -27.69 50.80 -11.95
CA PHE A 10 -28.40 49.58 -12.35
C PHE A 10 -27.48 48.57 -13.04
N ILE A 11 -26.59 49.05 -13.92
CA ILE A 11 -25.57 48.23 -14.58
C ILE A 11 -24.63 47.61 -13.52
N ASP A 12 -24.13 48.40 -12.57
CA ASP A 12 -23.23 47.93 -11.51
C ASP A 12 -23.92 46.91 -10.58
N ALA A 13 -25.21 47.11 -10.28
CA ALA A 13 -26.02 46.16 -9.52
C ALA A 13 -26.23 44.83 -10.26
N LEU A 14 -26.44 44.87 -11.58
CA LEU A 14 -26.55 43.65 -12.40
C LEU A 14 -25.21 42.91 -12.47
N ILE A 15 -24.12 43.63 -12.67
CA ILE A 15 -22.78 43.08 -12.75
C ILE A 15 -22.41 42.39 -11.44
N SER A 16 -22.55 43.09 -10.31
CA SER A 16 -22.26 42.53 -8.98
C SER A 16 -23.11 41.29 -8.67
N LYS A 17 -24.41 41.32 -8.98
CA LYS A 17 -25.30 40.16 -8.83
C LYS A 17 -24.83 38.96 -9.67
N LYS A 18 -24.44 39.20 -10.93
CA LYS A 18 -23.96 38.14 -11.82
C LYS A 18 -22.63 37.55 -11.35
N TYR A 19 -21.72 38.39 -10.85
CA TYR A 19 -20.49 37.93 -10.22
C TYR A 19 -20.75 37.12 -8.95
N ALA A 20 -21.67 37.55 -8.09
CA ALA A 20 -22.05 36.81 -6.89
C ALA A 20 -22.66 35.45 -7.22
N GLU A 21 -23.56 35.37 -8.21
CA GLU A 21 -24.15 34.12 -8.69
C GLU A 21 -23.08 33.17 -9.28
N ALA A 22 -22.14 33.70 -10.07
CA ALA A 22 -21.06 32.91 -10.65
C ALA A 22 -20.11 32.37 -9.58
N TYR A 23 -19.74 33.21 -8.60
CA TYR A 23 -18.89 32.82 -7.49
C TYR A 23 -19.55 31.76 -6.61
N ALA A 24 -20.83 31.93 -6.24
CA ALA A 24 -21.57 30.95 -5.45
C ALA A 24 -21.65 29.58 -6.14
N LYS A 25 -21.91 29.56 -7.45
CA LYS A 25 -21.91 28.32 -8.25
C LYS A 25 -20.54 27.67 -8.35
N ALA A 26 -19.47 28.47 -8.40
CA ALA A 26 -18.12 27.94 -8.39
C ALA A 26 -17.80 27.28 -7.04
N VAL A 27 -18.08 27.96 -5.93
CA VAL A 27 -17.89 27.44 -4.57
C VAL A 27 -18.66 26.14 -4.36
N GLU A 28 -19.95 26.10 -4.70
CA GLU A 28 -20.78 24.89 -4.57
C GLU A 28 -20.19 23.70 -5.36
N LYS A 29 -19.69 23.94 -6.58
CA LYS A 29 -19.04 22.90 -7.38
C LYS A 29 -17.73 22.42 -6.75
N TYR A 30 -16.92 23.32 -6.20
CA TYR A 30 -15.68 22.96 -5.51
C TYR A 30 -15.99 22.16 -4.24
N ASP A 31 -16.92 22.62 -3.40
CA ASP A 31 -17.32 21.94 -2.17
C ASP A 31 -17.89 20.55 -2.45
N ALA A 32 -18.65 20.38 -3.53
CA ALA A 32 -19.17 19.07 -3.94
C ALA A 32 -18.10 18.13 -4.55
N ALA A 33 -17.07 18.69 -5.19
CA ALA A 33 -16.01 17.92 -5.84
C ALA A 33 -14.89 17.51 -4.86
N THR A 34 -14.57 18.37 -3.90
CA THR A 34 -13.48 18.17 -2.94
C THR A 34 -13.56 16.85 -2.17
N PRO A 35 -14.70 16.46 -1.52
CA PRO A 35 -14.76 15.21 -0.79
C PRO A 35 -14.60 14.00 -1.71
N LYS A 36 -15.15 14.05 -2.93
CA LYS A 36 -15.01 12.96 -3.91
C LYS A 36 -13.56 12.73 -4.29
N VAL A 37 -12.85 13.81 -4.64
CA VAL A 37 -11.43 13.75 -4.99
C VAL A 37 -10.61 13.25 -3.79
N VAL A 38 -10.88 13.73 -2.58
CA VAL A 38 -10.20 13.27 -1.37
C VAL A 38 -10.44 11.77 -1.14
N THR A 39 -11.68 11.28 -1.27
CA THR A 39 -11.99 9.85 -1.11
C THR A 39 -11.31 8.98 -2.17
N GLU A 40 -11.27 9.43 -3.43
CA GLU A 40 -10.58 8.72 -4.50
C GLU A 40 -9.07 8.64 -4.25
N LEU A 41 -8.46 9.74 -3.78
CA LEU A 41 -7.04 9.77 -3.44
C LEU A 41 -6.73 8.88 -2.24
N GLN A 42 -7.59 8.87 -1.22
CA GLN A 42 -7.45 7.97 -0.07
C GLN A 42 -7.53 6.49 -0.47
N MET A 43 -8.47 6.14 -1.35
CA MET A 43 -8.58 4.78 -1.89
C MET A 43 -7.34 4.37 -2.68
N LYS A 44 -6.86 5.24 -3.59
CA LYS A 44 -5.64 4.97 -4.37
C LYS A 44 -4.41 4.85 -3.48
N LEU A 45 -4.33 5.63 -2.41
CA LEU A 45 -3.24 5.57 -1.45
C LEU A 45 -3.28 4.24 -0.67
N ALA A 46 -4.45 3.83 -0.20
CA ALA A 46 -4.64 2.55 0.48
C ALA A 46 -4.25 1.37 -0.43
N GLU A 47 -4.71 1.39 -1.69
CA GLU A 47 -4.34 0.37 -2.67
C GLU A 47 -2.83 0.34 -2.95
N ALA A 48 -2.19 1.51 -3.06
CA ALA A 48 -0.75 1.59 -3.24
C ALA A 48 0.01 1.02 -2.03
N HIS A 49 -0.44 1.34 -0.82
CA HIS A 49 0.13 0.80 0.42
C HIS A 49 0.01 -0.73 0.49
N ASP A 50 -1.15 -1.28 0.13
CA ASP A 50 -1.37 -2.73 0.11
C ASP A 50 -0.51 -3.42 -0.95
N ARG A 51 -0.38 -2.84 -2.14
CA ARG A 51 0.52 -3.37 -3.18
C ARG A 51 1.98 -3.38 -2.73
N LEU A 52 2.46 -2.30 -2.11
CA LEU A 52 3.82 -2.21 -1.58
C LEU A 52 4.06 -3.23 -0.45
N ARG A 53 3.08 -3.37 0.46
CA ARG A 53 3.11 -4.38 1.53
C ARG A 53 3.26 -5.77 0.94
N LEU A 54 2.36 -6.18 0.05
CA LEU A 54 2.37 -7.54 -0.52
C LEU A 54 3.66 -7.81 -1.29
N ALA A 55 4.10 -6.86 -2.13
CA ALA A 55 5.34 -7.00 -2.89
C ALA A 55 6.57 -7.12 -1.99
N SER A 56 6.64 -6.35 -0.89
CA SER A 56 7.75 -6.42 0.05
C SER A 56 7.85 -7.78 0.76
N ILE A 57 6.70 -8.35 1.14
CA ILE A 57 6.65 -9.64 1.83
C ILE A 57 7.00 -10.76 0.85
N GLU A 58 6.45 -10.70 -0.36
CA GLU A 58 6.73 -11.68 -1.40
C GLU A 58 8.22 -11.68 -1.78
N ASN A 59 8.81 -10.49 -1.97
CA ASN A 59 10.24 -10.35 -2.23
C ASN A 59 11.08 -10.92 -1.07
N ALA A 60 10.73 -10.58 0.18
CA ALA A 60 11.42 -11.14 1.34
C ALA A 60 11.28 -12.67 1.44
N ALA A 61 10.12 -13.22 1.07
CA ALA A 61 9.90 -14.67 1.05
C ALA A 61 10.70 -15.35 -0.06
N ILE A 62 10.81 -14.75 -1.24
CA ILE A 62 11.65 -15.23 -2.34
C ILE A 62 13.13 -15.23 -1.91
N GLU A 63 13.60 -14.13 -1.33
CA GLU A 63 14.97 -14.01 -0.81
C GLU A 63 15.25 -15.02 0.31
N GLY A 64 14.28 -15.29 1.18
CA GLY A 64 14.35 -16.30 2.24
C GLY A 64 14.22 -17.75 1.75
N GLU A 65 14.26 -17.97 0.43
CA GLU A 65 14.13 -19.28 -0.23
C GLU A 65 12.82 -20.01 0.11
N ALA A 66 11.71 -19.27 0.25
CA ALA A 66 10.41 -19.88 0.47
C ALA A 66 10.04 -20.84 -0.67
N VAL A 67 9.50 -22.00 -0.31
CA VAL A 67 8.95 -22.98 -1.25
C VAL A 67 7.75 -22.38 -1.98
N ASN A 68 6.87 -21.71 -1.22
CA ASN A 68 5.70 -21.01 -1.73
C ASN A 68 5.63 -19.58 -1.16
N PRO A 69 6.21 -18.58 -1.85
CA PRO A 69 6.19 -17.19 -1.41
C PRO A 69 4.76 -16.65 -1.21
N GLY A 70 3.81 -17.01 -2.08
CA GLY A 70 2.42 -16.57 -1.96
C GLY A 70 1.76 -17.04 -0.66
N GLN A 71 2.01 -18.27 -0.24
CA GLN A 71 1.52 -18.77 1.06
C GLN A 71 2.14 -18.03 2.24
N VAL A 72 3.45 -17.73 2.17
CA VAL A 72 4.14 -16.94 3.21
C VAL A 72 3.55 -15.54 3.27
N THR A 73 3.28 -14.90 2.13
CA THR A 73 2.63 -13.59 2.07
C THR A 73 1.28 -13.57 2.76
N VAL A 74 0.47 -14.62 2.61
CA VAL A 74 -0.83 -14.73 3.28
C VAL A 74 -0.68 -14.91 4.80
N LEU A 75 0.29 -15.71 5.25
CA LEU A 75 0.49 -16.03 6.67
C LEU A 75 1.14 -14.88 7.47
N VAL A 76 2.14 -14.24 6.87
CA VAL A 76 2.88 -13.10 7.46
C VAL A 76 2.09 -11.80 7.27
N GLY A 77 1.28 -11.75 6.21
CA GLY A 77 0.40 -10.66 5.81
C GLY A 77 -0.15 -9.88 6.98
N PRO A 78 -0.96 -10.45 7.90
CA PRO A 78 -1.64 -9.72 8.99
C PRO A 78 -0.73 -8.88 9.90
N PHE A 79 0.51 -9.32 10.14
CA PHE A 79 1.50 -8.67 11.00
C PHE A 79 2.25 -7.51 10.28
N ILE A 80 1.98 -7.36 8.98
CA ILE A 80 2.51 -6.46 7.94
C ILE A 80 2.12 -4.98 7.84
N LYS A 81 1.94 -4.13 8.85
CA LYS A 81 1.19 -2.86 8.61
C LYS A 81 1.99 -1.77 7.87
N ALA A 82 1.32 -1.09 6.93
CA ALA A 82 1.82 0.16 6.31
C ALA A 82 1.32 1.37 7.11
N ASP A 83 2.24 2.29 7.41
CA ASP A 83 1.92 3.57 8.07
C ASP A 83 1.34 4.59 7.07
N ALA A 84 0.92 5.75 7.56
CA ALA A 84 0.37 6.85 6.76
C ALA A 84 1.32 7.35 5.66
N VAL A 85 2.63 7.14 5.83
CA VAL A 85 3.69 7.51 4.88
C VAL A 85 4.08 6.35 3.95
N GLY A 86 3.45 5.17 4.10
CA GLY A 86 3.77 3.96 3.33
C GLY A 86 4.98 3.18 3.86
N VAL A 87 5.53 3.57 5.02
CA VAL A 87 6.59 2.81 5.70
C VAL A 87 5.99 1.56 6.31
N LEU A 88 6.58 0.41 6.02
CA LEU A 88 6.13 -0.87 6.55
C LEU A 88 6.70 -1.10 7.95
N SER A 89 5.85 -1.53 8.87
CA SER A 89 6.23 -1.90 10.23
C SER A 89 5.62 -3.25 10.59
N VAL A 90 6.42 -4.08 11.23
CA VAL A 90 5.96 -5.36 11.75
C VAL A 90 5.28 -5.12 13.09
N VAL A 91 4.08 -5.67 13.26
CA VAL A 91 3.31 -5.61 14.51
C VAL A 91 3.20 -6.99 15.17
N ASP A 92 3.05 -7.01 16.49
CA ASP A 92 2.75 -8.23 17.25
C ASP A 92 1.24 -8.52 17.31
N GLU A 93 0.86 -9.51 18.13
CA GLU A 93 -0.53 -9.91 18.34
C GLU A 93 -1.36 -8.83 19.04
N GLN A 94 -0.72 -8.00 19.86
CA GLN A 94 -1.35 -6.83 20.49
C GLN A 94 -1.48 -5.64 19.51
N GLY A 95 -0.83 -5.71 18.35
CA GLY A 95 -0.80 -4.66 17.36
C GLY A 95 0.28 -3.60 17.62
N GLU A 96 1.19 -3.83 18.56
CA GLU A 96 2.32 -2.94 18.82
C GLU A 96 3.48 -3.24 17.86
N ARG A 97 4.28 -2.20 17.58
CA ARG A 97 5.43 -2.32 16.68
C ARG A 97 6.48 -3.23 17.32
N ARG A 98 6.94 -4.23 16.57
CA ARG A 98 8.04 -5.09 17.00
C ARG A 98 9.38 -4.41 16.76
N TYR A 99 10.28 -4.61 17.71
CA TYR A 99 11.66 -4.16 17.66
C TYR A 99 12.60 -5.36 17.67
N ASP A 100 13.76 -5.20 17.06
CA ASP A 100 14.84 -6.18 17.13
C ASP A 100 15.61 -6.07 18.46
N GLY A 101 16.57 -6.98 18.67
CA GLY A 101 17.41 -7.01 19.88
C GLY A 101 18.31 -5.80 20.08
N THR A 102 18.40 -4.90 19.09
CA THR A 102 19.16 -3.63 19.18
C THR A 102 18.25 -2.45 19.53
N GLY A 103 16.94 -2.67 19.61
CA GLY A 103 15.94 -1.63 19.81
C GLY A 103 15.53 -0.91 18.52
N ALA A 104 15.99 -1.36 17.34
CA ALA A 104 15.55 -0.83 16.06
C ALA A 104 14.24 -1.51 15.62
N ALA A 105 13.44 -0.83 14.79
CA ALA A 105 12.19 -1.41 14.30
C ALA A 105 12.47 -2.66 13.46
N LEU A 106 11.75 -3.75 13.74
CA LEU A 106 11.95 -5.01 13.05
C LEU A 106 11.58 -4.84 11.56
N SER A 107 12.53 -5.19 10.68
CA SER A 107 12.30 -5.13 9.23
C SER A 107 11.40 -6.27 8.76
N VAL A 108 10.66 -6.03 7.67
CA VAL A 108 9.84 -7.07 7.00
C VAL A 108 10.68 -8.29 6.67
N LYS A 109 11.90 -8.07 6.16
CA LYS A 109 12.83 -9.15 5.81
C LYS A 109 13.20 -10.00 7.02
N ALA A 110 13.66 -9.37 8.10
CA ALA A 110 14.06 -10.08 9.32
C ALA A 110 12.89 -10.89 9.90
N TYR A 111 11.68 -10.34 9.89
CA TYR A 111 10.49 -11.06 10.34
C TYR A 111 10.12 -12.25 9.44
N VAL A 112 10.19 -12.09 8.12
CA VAL A 112 9.95 -13.20 7.19
C VAL A 112 11.01 -14.29 7.33
N GLU A 113 12.27 -13.93 7.55
CA GLU A 113 13.35 -14.88 7.85
C GLU A 113 13.07 -15.66 9.14
N GLU A 114 12.73 -14.96 10.24
CA GLU A 114 12.37 -15.57 11.53
C GLU A 114 11.15 -16.50 11.42
N PHE A 115 10.16 -16.09 10.61
CA PHE A 115 8.99 -16.90 10.30
C PHE A 115 9.36 -18.18 9.55
N LEU A 116 10.17 -18.08 8.49
CA LEU A 116 10.66 -19.23 7.72
C LEU A 116 11.56 -20.14 8.56
N ASP A 117 12.32 -19.56 9.49
CA ASP A 117 13.17 -20.33 10.39
C ASP A 117 12.36 -21.13 11.41
N SER A 118 11.24 -20.58 11.88
CA SER A 118 10.27 -21.31 12.71
C SER A 118 9.46 -22.33 11.90
N ASN A 119 9.28 -22.08 10.61
CA ASN A 119 8.51 -22.91 9.68
C ASN A 119 9.39 -23.54 8.60
N LYS A 120 10.31 -24.41 8.99
CA LYS A 120 11.29 -25.03 8.07
C LYS A 120 10.69 -25.75 6.87
N HIS A 121 9.44 -26.23 6.97
CA HIS A 121 8.72 -26.86 5.86
C HIS A 121 8.33 -25.89 4.74
N LEU A 122 8.29 -24.58 5.03
CA LEU A 122 8.05 -23.51 4.06
C LEU A 122 9.33 -22.99 3.42
N ARG A 123 10.51 -23.36 3.93
CA ARG A 123 11.81 -22.99 3.36
C ARG A 123 12.33 -24.14 2.50
N ARG A 124 12.91 -23.85 1.33
CA ARG A 124 13.54 -24.87 0.50
C ARG A 124 14.72 -25.46 1.27
N THR A 125 14.69 -26.77 1.49
CA THR A 125 15.90 -27.47 1.89
C THR A 125 16.78 -27.57 0.66
N THR A 126 17.95 -26.93 0.68
CA THR A 126 18.99 -27.18 -0.31
C THR A 126 19.56 -28.57 -0.04
N LYS A 127 18.91 -29.61 -0.59
CA LYS A 127 19.58 -30.87 -0.86
C LYS A 127 19.08 -31.42 -2.19
N PRO A 128 19.90 -31.41 -3.27
CA PRO A 128 19.60 -32.28 -4.39
C PRO A 128 19.70 -33.72 -3.88
N ILE A 129 18.64 -34.51 -4.05
CA ILE A 129 18.76 -35.96 -4.04
C ILE A 129 19.57 -36.32 -5.29
N SER A 130 20.89 -36.37 -5.15
CA SER A 130 21.76 -37.19 -5.99
C SER A 130 22.25 -38.36 -5.16
N SER A 131 21.53 -39.49 -5.24
CA SER A 131 22.01 -40.83 -4.87
C SER A 131 20.98 -41.85 -5.33
N GLY A 132 21.13 -42.21 -6.60
CA GLY A 132 20.35 -43.23 -7.30
C GLY A 132 21.04 -43.61 -8.61
N THR A 133 22.38 -43.66 -8.60
CA THR A 133 23.19 -44.34 -9.61
C THR A 133 22.83 -45.83 -9.58
N GLY A 134 21.94 -46.22 -10.49
CA GLY A 134 21.56 -47.60 -10.79
C GLY A 134 21.61 -47.87 -12.29
N PHE A 135 22.64 -47.34 -12.98
CA PHE A 135 23.11 -47.99 -14.20
C PHE A 135 23.69 -49.35 -13.81
N LEU A 136 23.42 -50.36 -14.64
CA LEU A 136 23.91 -51.76 -14.63
C LEU A 136 22.97 -52.80 -14.02
N ARG A 137 22.22 -53.48 -14.91
CA ARG A 137 22.09 -54.95 -15.00
C ARG A 137 21.59 -55.28 -16.42
N SER A 138 22.51 -55.47 -17.37
CA SER A 138 23.13 -56.75 -17.75
C SER A 138 22.15 -57.71 -18.45
N PHE A 139 22.45 -57.95 -19.73
CA PHE A 139 22.05 -59.07 -20.57
C PHE A 139 21.69 -60.36 -19.81
N PHE A 140 20.52 -60.94 -20.11
CA PHE A 140 20.32 -62.30 -20.61
C PHE A 140 18.90 -62.42 -21.18
#